data_AF-A0A9P0CNQ3-F1
#
_entry.id   AF-A0A9P0CNQ3-F1
#
_cell.length_a   1.000
_cell.length_b   1.000
_cell.length_c   1.000
_cell.angle_alpha   90.00
_cell.angle_beta   90.00
_cell.angle_gamma   90.00
#
_symmetry.space_group_name_H-M   'P 1'
#
loop_
_entity.id
_entity.type
_entity.pdbx_description
1 polymer ?
#
loop_
_entity_poly.entity_id
_entity_poly.type
_entity_poly.pdbx_seq_one_letter_code
_entity_poly.pdbx_strand_id
1 'polypeptide(L)'
;MADSYYQLLFARKAKGCLWPAIKLGKSNFVPDGYRVYYFRNKAIQETTPKNVISDFSILLDEEVSFKYDGRKRGLVENIQTQNLIPYFFIVANKNQLYKVLYNDVYLNRRQAWRILRKYSDESHVADFNDF
;
A
#
# COMPACT_ATOMS: atom_id res chain seq x y z
N MET A 1 8.70 -12.75 24.37
CA MET A 1 8.96 -11.35 23.99
C MET A 1 8.21 -11.14 22.68
N ALA A 2 7.19 -10.29 22.65
CA ALA A 2 6.43 -10.07 21.43
C ALA A 2 7.20 -9.06 20.58
N ASP A 3 7.87 -9.55 19.54
CA ASP A 3 8.48 -8.69 18.53
C ASP A 3 7.39 -7.83 17.91
N SER A 4 7.31 -6.57 18.34
CA SER A 4 6.43 -5.57 17.76
C SER A 4 7.00 -5.16 16.40
N TYR A 5 6.90 -6.04 15.41
CA TYR A 5 7.19 -5.71 14.02
C TYR A 5 6.10 -4.76 13.53
N TYR A 6 6.49 -3.51 13.28
CA TYR A 6 5.65 -2.55 12.58
C TYR A 6 5.44 -3.04 11.15
N GLN A 7 4.17 -3.21 10.73
CA GLN A 7 3.84 -3.60 9.36
C GLN A 7 3.56 -2.35 8.51
N LEU A 8 4.39 -2.12 7.49
CA LEU A 8 4.13 -1.09 6.47
C LEU A 8 2.99 -1.54 5.56
N LEU A 9 2.15 -0.59 5.15
CA LEU A 9 1.01 -0.86 4.28
C LEU A 9 0.56 0.39 3.53
N PHE A 10 -0.21 0.24 2.46
CA PHE A 10 -0.96 1.37 1.91
C PHE A 10 -2.37 1.36 2.49
N ALA A 11 -2.86 2.48 3.00
CA ALA A 11 -4.22 2.62 3.56
C ALA A 11 -4.96 3.83 2.99
N ARG A 12 -6.29 3.73 2.90
CA ARG A 12 -7.15 4.84 2.48
C ARG A 12 -8.16 5.22 3.56
N LYS A 13 -8.35 6.53 3.74
CA LYS A 13 -9.49 7.09 4.47
C LYS A 13 -10.67 7.18 3.49
N ALA A 14 -11.56 6.18 3.49
CA ALA A 14 -12.73 6.06 2.60
C ALA A 14 -12.39 5.93 1.08
N LYS A 15 -13.27 6.34 0.16
CA LYS A 15 -13.13 6.23 -1.33
C LYS A 15 -12.01 7.11 -1.93
N GLY A 16 -10.97 7.42 -1.15
CA GLY A 16 -9.86 8.30 -1.51
C GLY A 16 -8.65 7.57 -2.08
N CYS A 17 -7.51 8.27 -2.05
CA CYS A 17 -6.20 7.72 -2.41
C CYS A 17 -5.71 6.75 -1.32
N LEU A 18 -4.91 5.76 -1.71
CA LEU A 18 -4.14 4.94 -0.77
C LEU A 18 -2.79 5.61 -0.52
N TRP A 19 -2.48 5.85 0.75
CA TRP A 19 -1.26 6.50 1.20
C TRP A 19 -0.40 5.54 2.02
N PRO A 20 0.93 5.72 2.00
CA PRO A 20 1.83 5.05 2.93
C PRO A 20 1.38 5.22 4.38
N ALA A 21 1.42 4.13 5.15
CA ALA A 21 1.01 4.09 6.54
C ALA A 21 1.60 2.89 7.30
N ILE A 22 1.54 2.93 8.64
CA ILE A 22 1.97 1.83 9.51
C ILE A 22 0.78 1.23 10.25
N LYS A 23 0.68 -0.09 10.30
CA LYS A 23 -0.26 -0.81 11.18
C LYS A 23 0.23 -0.71 12.64
N LEU A 24 -0.59 -0.13 13.51
CA LEU A 24 -0.31 -0.02 14.94
C LEU A 24 -0.93 -1.15 15.76
N GLY A 25 -1.93 -1.85 15.21
CA GLY A 25 -2.64 -2.93 15.90
C GLY A 25 -4.10 -3.02 15.50
N LYS A 26 -4.90 -3.75 16.29
CA LYS A 26 -6.34 -3.91 16.08
C LYS A 26 -7.09 -2.59 16.33
N SER A 27 -8.16 -2.38 15.57
CA SER A 27 -9.13 -1.30 15.77
C SER A 27 -9.95 -1.49 17.04
N ASN A 28 -10.32 -0.37 17.68
CA ASN A 28 -11.22 -0.38 18.84
C ASN A 28 -12.69 -0.23 18.44
N PHE A 29 -12.99 0.33 17.26
CA PHE A 29 -14.34 0.72 16.84
C PHE A 29 -14.84 0.01 15.57
N VAL A 30 -13.96 -0.61 14.80
CA VAL A 30 -14.26 -1.28 13.53
C VAL A 30 -14.00 -2.79 13.71
N PRO A 31 -15.02 -3.64 13.59
CA PRO A 31 -14.83 -5.10 13.58
C PRO A 31 -13.79 -5.50 12.53
N ASP A 32 -12.82 -6.31 12.97
CA ASP A 32 -11.67 -6.78 12.17
C ASP A 32 -10.82 -5.66 11.55
N GLY A 33 -10.99 -4.43 12.01
CA GLY A 33 -10.25 -3.27 11.56
C GLY A 33 -8.86 -3.16 12.19
N TYR A 34 -8.13 -2.18 11.68
CA TYR A 34 -6.79 -1.84 12.14
C TYR A 34 -6.71 -0.37 12.55
N ARG A 35 -5.87 -0.09 13.55
CA ARG A 35 -5.35 1.26 13.80
C ARG A 35 -4.14 1.47 12.91
N VAL A 36 -4.17 2.55 12.14
CA VAL A 36 -3.16 2.85 11.14
C VAL A 36 -2.66 4.29 11.30
N TYR A 37 -1.35 4.48 11.34
CA TYR A 37 -0.69 5.79 11.33
C TYR A 37 -0.31 6.20 9.91
N TYR A 38 -0.85 7.32 9.43
CA TYR A 38 -0.59 7.85 8.10
C TYR A 38 0.57 8.85 8.11
N PHE A 39 1.62 8.60 7.33
CA PHE A 39 2.78 9.51 7.29
C PHE A 39 2.43 10.90 6.75
N ARG A 40 1.55 10.97 5.74
CA ARG A 40 1.21 12.21 5.03
C ARG A 40 0.67 13.31 5.94
N ASN A 41 -0.23 12.96 6.85
CA ASN A 41 -0.93 13.93 7.71
C ASN A 41 -0.67 13.69 9.20
N LYS A 42 0.25 12.78 9.54
CA LYS A 42 0.66 12.43 10.91
C LYS A 42 -0.54 12.07 11.81
N ALA A 43 -1.54 11.40 11.26
CA ALA A 43 -2.77 11.06 11.96
C ALA A 43 -2.93 9.53 12.12
N ILE A 44 -3.45 9.12 13.27
CA ILE A 44 -3.91 7.75 13.52
C ILE A 44 -5.39 7.66 13.16
N GLN A 45 -5.77 6.65 12.40
CA GLN A 45 -7.17 6.39 12.05
C GLN A 45 -7.44 4.90 12.02
N GLU A 46 -8.71 4.56 12.17
CA GLU A 46 -9.17 3.18 12.07
C GLU A 46 -9.66 2.89 10.65
N THR A 47 -9.35 1.70 10.13
CA THR A 47 -9.72 1.28 8.78
C THR A 47 -10.03 -0.22 8.73
N THR A 48 -10.85 -0.62 7.76
CA THR A 48 -11.15 -2.02 7.47
C THR A 48 -10.06 -2.68 6.61
N PRO A 49 -9.89 -4.00 6.64
CA PRO A 49 -8.93 -4.72 5.79
C PRO A 49 -9.08 -4.45 4.30
N LYS A 50 -10.32 -4.37 3.78
CA LYS A 50 -10.61 -4.03 2.36
C LYS A 50 -10.12 -2.65 1.88
N ASN A 51 -9.58 -1.82 2.76
CA ASN A 51 -9.07 -0.48 2.47
C ASN A 51 -7.54 -0.42 2.63
N VAL A 52 -6.89 -1.58 2.68
CA VAL A 52 -5.47 -1.74 2.97
C VAL A 52 -4.83 -2.65 1.92
N ILE A 53 -3.58 -2.35 1.57
CA ILE A 53 -2.69 -3.23 0.83
C ILE A 53 -1.45 -3.44 1.71
N SER A 54 -1.27 -4.64 2.23
CA SER A 54 -0.10 -5.02 3.04
C SER A 54 0.90 -5.88 2.29
N ASP A 55 0.47 -6.57 1.23
CA ASP A 55 1.36 -7.23 0.29
C ASP A 55 1.65 -6.25 -0.86
N PHE A 56 2.90 -5.81 -0.99
CA PHE A 56 3.29 -4.89 -2.04
C PHE A 56 3.48 -5.58 -3.40
N SER A 57 3.59 -6.91 -3.45
CA SER A 57 3.77 -7.65 -4.70
C SER A 57 2.62 -7.43 -5.69
N ILE A 58 1.40 -7.16 -5.20
CA ILE A 58 0.25 -6.81 -6.05
C ILE A 58 0.45 -5.53 -6.85
N LEU A 59 1.41 -4.68 -6.46
CA LEU A 59 1.74 -3.46 -7.18
C LEU A 59 2.69 -3.69 -8.35
N LEU A 60 3.30 -4.88 -8.48
CA LEU A 60 4.10 -5.23 -9.67
C LEU A 60 3.23 -5.16 -10.92
N ASP A 61 3.77 -4.57 -11.99
CA ASP A 61 3.10 -4.29 -13.25
C ASP A 61 1.86 -3.38 -13.11
N GLU A 62 1.71 -2.67 -11.99
CA GLU A 62 0.64 -1.71 -11.77
C GLU A 62 1.14 -0.26 -11.90
N GLU A 63 0.30 0.58 -12.51
CA GLU A 63 0.56 2.03 -12.55
C GLU A 63 0.32 2.62 -11.16
N VAL A 64 1.35 3.27 -10.61
CA VAL A 64 1.30 3.97 -9.31
C VAL A 64 1.54 5.46 -9.49
N SER A 65 1.20 6.25 -8.47
CA SER A 65 1.57 7.66 -8.40
C SER A 65 2.75 7.83 -7.45
N PHE A 66 3.65 8.76 -7.72
CA PHE A 66 4.78 9.00 -6.84
C PHE A 66 5.26 10.44 -6.86
N LYS A 67 6.05 10.81 -5.84
CA LYS A 67 6.73 12.10 -5.76
C LYS A 67 8.20 11.95 -6.09
N TYR A 68 8.65 12.67 -7.11
CA TYR A 68 10.06 12.78 -7.51
C TYR A 68 10.18 14.05 -8.36
N ASP A 69 10.69 15.14 -7.77
CA ASP A 69 10.67 16.49 -8.37
C ASP A 69 9.29 16.88 -8.92
N GLY A 70 8.26 16.72 -8.09
CA GLY A 70 6.85 16.88 -8.46
C GLY A 70 6.09 15.56 -8.45
N ARG A 71 4.85 15.58 -8.96
CA ARG A 71 3.99 14.39 -9.01
C ARG A 71 4.13 13.70 -10.36
N LYS A 72 4.44 12.41 -10.35
CA LYS A 72 4.59 11.56 -11.53
C LYS A 72 3.72 10.31 -11.40
N ARG A 73 3.59 9.59 -12.51
CA ARG A 73 2.96 8.26 -12.60
C ARG A 73 3.85 7.35 -13.42
N GLY A 74 3.82 6.06 -13.13
CA GLY A 74 4.61 5.07 -13.84
C GLY A 74 4.27 3.65 -13.41
N LEU A 75 4.81 2.68 -14.13
CA LEU A 75 4.63 1.25 -13.91
C LEU A 75 5.67 0.73 -12.92
N VAL A 76 5.28 -0.07 -11.93
CA VAL A 76 6.23 -0.69 -11.01
C VAL A 76 6.80 -1.95 -11.65
N GLU A 77 8.10 -1.97 -11.91
CA GLU A 77 8.81 -3.13 -12.48
C GLU A 77 9.38 -4.04 -11.39
N ASN A 78 9.79 -3.46 -10.25
CA ASN A 78 10.44 -4.21 -9.19
C ASN A 78 10.22 -3.54 -7.84
N ILE A 79 10.22 -4.34 -6.78
CA ILE A 79 10.08 -3.91 -5.40
C ILE A 79 11.19 -4.60 -4.60
N GLN A 80 12.04 -3.81 -3.95
CA GLN A 80 13.11 -4.33 -3.10
C GLN A 80 12.97 -3.77 -1.70
N THR A 81 13.21 -4.61 -0.70
CA THR A 81 13.19 -4.20 0.70
C THR A 81 14.62 -4.11 1.21
N GLN A 82 15.00 -2.95 1.74
CA GLN A 82 16.28 -2.76 2.43
C GLN A 82 15.98 -2.20 3.83
N ASN A 83 16.50 -2.83 4.87
CA ASN A 83 16.26 -2.44 6.27
C ASN A 83 14.76 -2.27 6.60
N LEU A 84 13.93 -3.23 6.17
CA LEU A 84 12.46 -3.25 6.35
C LEU A 84 11.69 -2.14 5.62
N ILE A 85 12.35 -1.29 4.84
CA ILE A 85 11.72 -0.22 4.05
C ILE A 85 11.74 -0.62 2.58
N PRO A 86 10.58 -0.67 1.90
CA PRO A 86 10.51 -0.97 0.48
C PRO A 86 10.91 0.23 -0.37
N TYR A 87 11.55 -0.09 -1.49
CA TYR A 87 11.86 0.79 -2.60
C TYR A 87 11.16 0.26 -3.84
N PHE A 88 10.57 1.16 -4.60
CA PHE A 88 9.83 0.85 -5.81
C PHE A 88 10.66 1.31 -7.00
N PHE A 89 10.91 0.41 -7.94
CA PHE A 89 11.54 0.71 -9.21
C PHE A 89 10.43 0.97 -10.22
N ILE A 90 10.24 2.23 -10.58
CA ILE A 90 9.10 2.70 -11.35
C ILE A 90 9.57 3.24 -12.69
N VAL A 91 9.04 2.70 -13.79
CA VAL A 91 9.28 3.21 -15.14
C VAL A 91 8.22 4.26 -15.49
N ALA A 92 8.66 5.47 -15.80
CA ALA A 92 7.81 6.60 -16.17
C ALA A 92 8.41 7.34 -17.36
N ASN A 93 7.56 7.92 -18.23
CA ASN A 93 7.91 8.80 -19.36
C ASN A 93 9.20 8.45 -20.13
N LYS A 94 9.09 7.98 -21.39
CA LYS A 94 10.25 7.63 -22.24
C LYS A 94 11.14 6.54 -21.60
N ASN A 95 10.53 5.56 -20.92
CA ASN A 95 11.21 4.43 -20.28
C ASN A 95 12.28 4.80 -19.23
N GLN A 96 12.15 5.97 -18.59
CA GLN A 96 13.07 6.33 -17.52
C GLN A 96 12.72 5.57 -16.24
N LEU A 97 13.72 4.89 -15.66
CA LEU A 97 13.60 4.15 -14.40
C LEU A 97 13.90 5.05 -13.21
N TYR A 98 13.01 5.02 -12.21
CA TYR A 98 13.13 5.76 -10.95
C TYR A 98 13.20 4.78 -9.78
N LYS A 99 14.17 4.95 -8.87
CA LYS A 99 14.16 4.29 -7.57
C LYS A 99 13.47 5.21 -6.56
N VAL A 100 12.31 4.81 -6.07
CA VAL A 100 11.44 5.66 -5.24
C VAL A 100 11.22 5.02 -3.87
N LEU A 101 11.35 5.83 -2.82
CA LEU A 101 11.08 5.41 -1.45
C LEU A 101 9.58 5.19 -1.23
N TYR A 102 9.26 4.21 -0.40
CA TYR A 102 7.88 3.89 0.00
C TYR A 102 7.03 5.10 0.42
N ASN A 103 7.60 6.04 1.19
CA ASN A 103 6.86 7.23 1.67
C ASN A 103 6.43 8.19 0.55
N ASP A 104 7.04 8.08 -0.62
CA ASP A 104 6.76 8.94 -1.77
C ASP A 104 5.86 8.28 -2.82
N VAL A 105 5.59 6.98 -2.69
CA VAL A 105 4.65 6.24 -3.53
C VAL A 105 3.24 6.34 -2.95
N TYR A 106 2.22 6.45 -3.79
CA TYR A 106 0.82 6.42 -3.38
C TYR A 106 -0.07 5.99 -4.56
N LEU A 107 -1.29 5.54 -4.27
CA LEU A 107 -2.26 5.25 -5.33
C LEU A 107 -3.31 6.34 -5.33
N ASN A 108 -3.49 7.01 -6.47
CA ASN A 108 -4.60 7.93 -6.62
C ASN A 108 -5.94 7.17 -6.57
N ARG A 109 -7.07 7.90 -6.51
CA ARG A 109 -8.40 7.30 -6.34
C ARG A 109 -8.72 6.20 -7.37
N ARG A 110 -8.34 6.38 -8.64
CA ARG A 110 -8.62 5.40 -9.71
C ARG A 110 -7.76 4.15 -9.56
N GLN A 111 -6.45 4.34 -9.35
CA GLN A 111 -5.49 3.27 -9.11
C GLN A 111 -5.88 2.44 -7.88
N ALA A 112 -6.20 3.11 -6.77
CA ALA A 112 -6.62 2.48 -5.53
C ALA A 112 -7.88 1.63 -5.69
N TRP A 113 -8.88 2.11 -6.44
CA TRP A 113 -10.10 1.34 -6.67
C TRP A 113 -9.83 0.08 -7.51
N ARG A 114 -9.04 0.21 -8.59
CA ARG A 114 -8.67 -0.91 -9.45
C ARG A 114 -7.91 -2.00 -8.67
N ILE A 115 -6.87 -1.60 -7.93
CA ILE A 115 -6.00 -2.54 -7.23
C ILE A 115 -6.71 -3.20 -6.04
N LEU A 116 -7.49 -2.45 -5.25
CA LEU A 116 -8.23 -3.04 -4.12
C LEU A 116 -9.29 -4.04 -4.58
N ARG A 117 -9.88 -3.85 -5.77
CA ARG A 117 -10.81 -4.82 -6.35
C ARG A 117 -10.10 -6.13 -6.73
N LYS A 118 -8.95 -6.02 -7.40
CA LYS A 118 -8.08 -7.18 -7.69
C LYS A 118 -7.68 -7.91 -6.39
N TYR A 119 -7.25 -7.15 -5.39
CA TYR A 119 -6.84 -7.70 -4.09
C TYR A 119 -7.97 -8.43 -3.36
N SER A 120 -9.20 -7.89 -3.39
CA SER A 120 -10.35 -8.58 -2.80
C SER A 120 -10.73 -9.85 -3.55
N ASP A 121 -10.63 -9.84 -4.87
CA ASP A 121 -10.99 -10.99 -5.70
C ASP A 121 -9.94 -12.13 -5.54
N GLU A 122 -8.66 -11.80 -5.38
CA GLU A 122 -7.58 -12.77 -5.11
C GLU A 122 -7.59 -13.30 -3.66
N SER A 123 -8.05 -12.49 -2.71
CA SER A 123 -8.26 -12.94 -1.32
C SER A 123 -9.36 -14.01 -1.21
N HIS A 124 -10.21 -14.15 -2.22
CA HIS A 124 -11.22 -15.23 -2.31
C HIS A 124 -10.68 -16.52 -2.95
N VAL A 125 -9.42 -16.56 -3.36
CA VAL A 125 -8.76 -17.78 -3.88
C VAL A 125 -7.90 -18.47 -2.80
N ALA A 126 -7.59 -17.80 -1.69
CA ALA A 126 -6.77 -18.35 -0.61
C ALA A 126 -7.55 -19.13 0.47
N ASP A 127 -8.89 -19.14 0.44
CA ASP A 127 -9.73 -19.85 1.41
C ASP A 127 -10.15 -21.27 0.95
N PHE A 128 -9.56 -21.80 -0.13
CA PHE A 128 -9.74 -23.20 -0.55
C PHE A 128 -8.40 -23.94 -0.53
N ASN A 129 -7.87 -24.16 0.67
CA ASN A 129 -7.00 -25.30 1.00
C ASN A 129 -6.82 -25.36 2.52
N ASP A 130 -7.93 -25.61 3.23
CA ASP A 130 -7.89 -26.31 4.50
C ASP A 130 -8.87 -27.49 4.38
N PHE A 131 -8.29 -28.69 4.53
CA PHE A 131 -8.84 -30.06 4.54
C PHE A 131 -8.84 -30.84 3.22
#